data_AF-A0A2E2BYB5-F1
#
_entry.id   AF-A0A2E2BYB5-F1
#
_cell.length_a   1.000
_cell.length_b   1.000
_cell.length_c   1.000
_cell.angle_alpha   90.00
_cell.angle_beta   90.00
_cell.angle_gamma   90.00
#
_symmetry.space_group_name_H-M   'P 1'
#
loop_
_entity.id
_entity.type
_entity.pdbx_description
1 polymer ?
#
loop_
_entity_poly.entity_id
_entity_poly.type
_entity_poly.pdbx_seq_one_letter_code
_entity_poly.pdbx_strand_id
1 'polypeptide(L)'
;MFAPKVTLFNGQVAFVTSNVSRPFVISLVPTVGNFAVGFTPIIANIPEGVSLTVSAVISADRRYVRLSVNPNFTNVTDVFTFSFQGGGGVGGQQGQQGQQGQQGGQLGQQGGGNFGNGVGTGVGGIGGAGGQGGQGGQQGQQGQQGQQGQQGQQGGGLGTTTIQQPVVEQVTVTTTVSVPDGGTVLLGGVKRLREGRSMAGVPILNKLPYVSRLFKNTGVGRETESLMMMVTPRIIIQEEEEEALLGY
;
A
#
# COMPACT_ATOMS: atom_id res chain seq x y z
N MET A 1 15.47 -10.76 -17.27
CA MET A 1 16.85 -10.35 -17.64
C MET A 1 16.83 -8.87 -17.95
N PHE A 2 17.62 -8.05 -17.25
CA PHE A 2 17.69 -6.60 -17.45
C PHE A 2 19.02 -6.27 -18.13
N ALA A 3 18.97 -5.63 -19.30
CA ALA A 3 20.15 -5.35 -20.12
C ALA A 3 20.07 -3.93 -20.70
N PRO A 4 20.26 -2.89 -19.85
CA PRO A 4 20.20 -1.51 -20.30
C PRO A 4 21.39 -1.20 -21.22
N LYS A 5 21.14 -0.39 -22.24
CA LYS A 5 22.18 0.22 -23.08
C LYS A 5 22.33 1.68 -22.72
N VAL A 6 23.57 2.14 -22.59
CA VAL A 6 23.89 3.51 -22.21
C VAL A 6 25.08 3.98 -23.03
N THR A 7 25.00 5.19 -23.55
CA THR A 7 26.13 5.89 -24.17
C THR A 7 26.46 7.08 -23.28
N LEU A 8 27.74 7.25 -22.95
CA LEU A 8 28.23 8.32 -22.10
C LEU A 8 29.56 8.84 -22.64
N PHE A 9 29.88 10.11 -22.39
CA PHE A 9 31.19 10.65 -22.72
C PHE A 9 32.25 10.22 -21.71
N ASN A 10 33.52 10.24 -22.11
CA ASN A 10 34.65 9.87 -21.27
C ASN A 10 34.63 10.62 -19.92
N GLY A 11 34.63 9.89 -18.81
CA GLY A 11 34.61 10.44 -17.46
C GLY A 11 33.25 10.92 -16.94
N GLN A 12 32.20 10.87 -17.76
CA GLN A 12 30.85 11.22 -17.30
C GLN A 12 30.18 10.08 -16.53
N VAL A 13 29.27 10.46 -15.65
CA VAL A 13 28.39 9.54 -14.94
C VAL A 13 27.07 9.45 -15.68
N ALA A 14 26.56 8.25 -15.87
CA ALA A 14 25.23 7.98 -16.37
C ALA A 14 24.41 7.23 -15.32
N PHE A 15 23.12 7.56 -15.27
CA PHE A 15 22.14 6.92 -14.41
C PHE A 15 21.12 6.18 -15.26
N VAL A 16 20.87 4.92 -14.95
CA VAL A 16 19.76 4.15 -15.52
C VAL A 16 18.85 3.73 -14.39
N THR A 17 17.57 4.05 -14.52
CA THR A 17 16.57 3.59 -13.57
C THR A 17 15.44 2.91 -14.33
N SER A 18 15.13 1.69 -13.92
CA SER A 18 13.92 0.98 -14.32
C SER A 18 13.19 0.62 -13.03
N ASN A 19 12.08 1.29 -12.78
CA ASN A 19 11.29 1.08 -11.58
C ASN A 19 9.83 0.87 -11.94
N VAL A 20 9.20 -0.06 -11.24
CA VAL A 20 7.77 -0.34 -11.27
C VAL A 20 7.26 -0.09 -9.87
N SER A 21 6.25 0.75 -9.72
CA SER A 21 5.62 0.94 -8.42
C SER A 21 4.41 0.04 -8.31
N ARG A 22 4.35 -0.76 -7.23
CA ARG A 22 3.20 -1.59 -6.90
C ARG A 22 2.51 -1.05 -5.65
N PRO A 23 1.18 -0.80 -5.70
CA PRO A 23 0.43 -0.37 -4.54
C PRO A 23 0.16 -1.54 -3.59
N PHE A 24 0.38 -1.34 -2.29
CA PHE A 24 0.07 -2.28 -1.22
C PHE A 24 -0.85 -1.63 -0.19
N VAL A 25 -1.85 -2.36 0.30
CA VAL A 25 -2.68 -1.90 1.42
C VAL A 25 -1.95 -2.19 2.72
N ILE A 26 -1.29 -1.21 3.32
CA ILE A 26 -0.42 -1.43 4.49
C ILE A 26 -1.11 -1.17 5.83
N SER A 27 -2.22 -0.44 5.82
CA SER A 27 -2.94 -0.05 7.03
C SER A 27 -4.41 0.22 6.74
N LEU A 28 -5.22 0.22 7.79
CA LEU A 28 -6.67 0.42 7.75
C LEU A 28 -7.04 1.46 8.80
N VAL A 29 -7.77 2.49 8.40
CA VAL A 29 -8.40 3.42 9.34
C VAL A 29 -9.85 2.99 9.53
N PRO A 30 -10.30 2.71 10.77
CA PRO A 30 -11.70 2.44 11.03
C PRO A 30 -12.51 3.74 10.88
N THR A 31 -13.57 3.68 10.09
CA THR A 31 -14.55 4.77 9.94
C THR A 31 -15.84 4.32 10.61
N VAL A 32 -16.19 4.98 11.71
CA VAL A 32 -17.36 4.63 12.53
C VAL A 32 -18.61 5.40 12.07
N GLY A 33 -19.72 4.69 11.88
CA GLY A 33 -21.06 5.23 11.70
C GLY A 33 -22.01 4.78 12.82
N ASN A 34 -23.23 5.30 12.86
CA ASN A 34 -24.16 5.11 13.99
C ASN A 34 -24.41 3.65 14.41
N PHE A 35 -24.18 2.66 13.55
CA PHE A 35 -24.26 1.23 13.87
C PHE A 35 -23.33 0.34 13.00
N ALA A 36 -22.32 0.92 12.35
CA ALA A 36 -21.46 0.22 11.41
C ALA A 36 -20.01 0.67 11.54
N VAL A 37 -19.07 -0.27 11.45
CA VAL A 37 -17.64 0.01 11.32
C VAL A 37 -17.26 -0.29 9.87
N GLY A 38 -16.87 0.74 9.13
CA GLY A 38 -16.19 0.60 7.85
C GLY A 38 -14.67 0.67 8.04
N PHE A 39 -13.91 0.22 7.05
CA PHE A 39 -12.46 0.41 7.03
C PHE A 39 -12.04 1.08 5.73
N THR A 40 -11.21 2.12 5.85
CA THR A 40 -10.60 2.81 4.72
C THR A 40 -9.15 2.35 4.58
N PRO A 41 -8.73 1.74 3.46
CA PRO A 41 -7.36 1.28 3.28
C PRO A 41 -6.40 2.45 3.01
N ILE A 42 -5.23 2.40 3.62
CA ILE A 42 -4.09 3.25 3.26
C ILE A 42 -3.19 2.47 2.30
N ILE A 43 -3.02 3.01 1.11
CA ILE A 43 -2.19 2.42 0.05
C ILE A 43 -0.79 3.04 0.11
N ALA A 44 0.23 2.20 0.16
CA ALA A 44 1.63 2.60 -0.02
C ALA A 44 2.17 2.03 -1.33
N ASN A 45 2.78 2.91 -2.12
CA ASN A 45 3.42 2.59 -3.38
C ASN A 45 4.88 2.22 -3.10
N ILE A 46 5.21 0.94 -3.19
CA ILE A 46 6.60 0.49 -3.03
C ILE A 46 7.25 0.42 -4.42
N PRO A 47 8.36 1.14 -4.64
CA PRO A 47 9.14 1.03 -5.85
C PRO A 47 9.94 -0.28 -5.86
N GLU A 48 9.75 -1.12 -6.87
CA GLU A 48 10.59 -2.28 -7.18
C GLU A 48 11.29 -2.07 -8.52
N GLY A 49 12.53 -2.52 -8.65
CA GLY A 49 13.29 -2.37 -9.88
C GLY A 49 14.79 -2.27 -9.67
N VAL A 50 15.46 -1.76 -10.70
CA VAL A 50 16.93 -1.64 -10.76
C VAL A 50 17.29 -0.20 -11.04
N SER A 51 18.14 0.36 -10.19
CA SER A 51 18.86 1.59 -10.49
C SER A 51 20.34 1.26 -10.68
N LEU A 52 20.99 1.95 -11.60
CA LEU A 52 22.38 1.73 -11.98
C LEU A 52 23.04 3.07 -12.13
N THR A 53 24.12 3.28 -11.38
CA THR A 53 25.05 4.37 -11.64
C THR A 53 26.29 3.79 -12.29
N VAL A 54 26.69 4.34 -13.43
CA VAL A 54 27.89 3.92 -14.15
C VAL A 54 28.73 5.13 -14.52
N SER A 55 30.04 5.00 -14.38
CA SER A 55 31.00 5.91 -15.00
C SER A 55 32.06 5.09 -15.74
N ALA A 56 32.54 5.62 -16.85
CA ALA A 56 33.55 4.96 -17.66
C ALA A 56 34.66 5.93 -18.02
N VAL A 57 35.91 5.46 -17.96
CA VAL A 57 37.08 6.18 -18.45
C VAL A 57 37.79 5.32 -19.48
N ILE A 58 38.02 5.89 -20.67
CA ILE A 58 38.67 5.22 -21.79
C ILE A 58 40.19 5.33 -21.63
N SER A 59 40.92 4.25 -21.92
CA SER A 59 42.38 4.25 -21.94
C SER A 59 42.92 5.11 -23.08
N ALA A 60 44.11 5.68 -22.91
CA ALA A 60 44.72 6.56 -23.92
C ALA A 60 44.94 5.85 -25.28
N ASP A 61 45.16 4.54 -25.24
CA ASP A 61 45.35 3.68 -26.41
C ASP A 61 44.05 3.09 -26.98
N ARG A 62 42.88 3.47 -26.43
CA ARG A 62 41.54 2.99 -26.83
C ARG A 62 41.36 1.46 -26.74
N ARG A 63 42.21 0.75 -26.00
CA ARG A 63 42.11 -0.70 -25.86
C ARG A 63 41.22 -1.15 -24.72
N TYR A 64 41.08 -0.33 -23.68
CA TYR A 64 40.39 -0.68 -22.46
C TYR A 64 39.50 0.44 -21.97
N VAL A 65 38.40 0.07 -21.33
CA VAL A 65 37.52 0.98 -20.61
C VAL A 65 37.52 0.58 -19.15
N ARG A 66 37.91 1.51 -18.27
CA ARG A 66 37.75 1.36 -16.83
C ARG A 66 36.33 1.77 -16.47
N LEU A 67 35.54 0.80 -16.03
CA LEU A 67 34.14 0.94 -15.69
C LEU A 67 33.97 0.88 -14.18
N SER A 68 33.33 1.89 -13.60
CA SER A 68 32.84 1.87 -12.22
C SER A 68 31.32 1.73 -12.24
N VAL A 69 30.80 0.67 -11.65
CA VAL A 69 29.40 0.30 -11.74
C VAL A 69 28.83 0.07 -10.33
N ASN A 70 27.75 0.79 -10.01
CA ASN A 70 27.03 0.67 -8.75
C ASN A 70 25.54 0.44 -9.03
N PRO A 71 25.10 -0.82 -9.19
CA PRO A 71 23.68 -1.14 -9.26
C PRO A 71 23.07 -1.31 -7.87
N ASN A 72 21.84 -0.83 -7.73
CA ASN A 72 20.95 -1.12 -6.62
C ASN A 72 19.69 -1.81 -7.16
N PHE A 73 19.47 -3.04 -6.71
CA PHE A 73 18.30 -3.85 -7.03
C PHE A 73 17.36 -3.85 -5.83
N THR A 74 16.10 -3.51 -6.05
CA THR A 74 15.04 -3.54 -5.04
C THR A 74 13.92 -4.46 -5.53
N ASN A 75 13.60 -5.52 -4.79
CA ASN A 75 12.50 -6.42 -5.11
C ASN A 75 11.63 -6.66 -3.86
N VAL A 76 10.35 -6.93 -4.07
CA VAL A 76 9.46 -7.43 -2.99
C VAL A 76 9.48 -8.96 -3.03
N THR A 77 10.05 -9.61 -2.00
CA THR A 77 10.22 -11.07 -1.99
C THR A 77 8.98 -11.79 -1.49
N ASP A 78 8.38 -11.29 -0.42
CA ASP A 78 7.22 -11.89 0.24
C ASP A 78 6.20 -10.81 0.60
N VAL A 79 4.92 -11.20 0.65
CA VAL A 79 3.83 -10.33 1.09
C VAL A 79 2.97 -11.09 2.09
N PHE A 80 3.05 -10.71 3.36
CA PHE A 80 2.16 -11.29 4.38
C PHE A 80 0.80 -10.61 4.30
N THR A 81 -0.26 -11.40 4.10
CA THR A 81 -1.63 -10.89 4.06
C THR A 81 -2.34 -11.24 5.36
N PHE A 82 -2.90 -10.24 6.04
CA PHE A 82 -3.72 -10.43 7.23
C PHE A 82 -5.15 -10.01 6.92
N SER A 83 -6.12 -10.89 7.16
CA SER A 83 -7.54 -10.56 7.06
C SER A 83 -8.10 -10.23 8.43
N PHE A 84 -8.80 -9.10 8.52
CA PHE A 84 -9.62 -8.75 9.66
C PHE A 84 -11.08 -8.97 9.27
N GLN A 85 -11.78 -9.79 10.05
CA GLN A 85 -13.23 -9.84 9.98
C GLN A 85 -13.76 -8.74 10.89
N GLY A 86 -14.40 -7.72 10.32
CA GLY A 86 -15.04 -6.66 11.09
C GLY A 86 -16.10 -7.27 12.01
N GLY A 87 -15.91 -7.17 13.32
CA GLY A 87 -16.93 -7.53 14.30
C GLY A 87 -18.07 -6.54 14.23
N GLY A 88 -19.13 -6.87 13.49
CA GLY A 88 -20.39 -6.13 13.55
C GLY A 88 -20.91 -6.21 14.98
N GLY A 89 -21.03 -5.06 15.65
CA GLY A 89 -21.63 -4.98 16.97
C GLY A 89 -23.06 -5.52 16.93
N VAL A 90 -23.26 -6.72 17.48
CA VAL A 90 -24.59 -7.22 17.81
C VAL A 90 -25.07 -6.42 19.01
N GLY A 91 -25.64 -5.25 18.75
CA GLY A 91 -26.41 -4.50 19.73
C GLY A 91 -27.69 -5.26 20.03
N GLY A 92 -27.62 -6.21 20.96
CA GLY A 92 -28.83 -6.77 21.57
C GLY A 92 -29.49 -5.69 22.42
N GLN A 93 -30.73 -5.33 22.12
CA GLN A 93 -31.64 -4.69 23.07
C GLN A 93 -33.09 -4.66 22.57
N GLN A 94 -33.98 -5.36 23.27
CA GLN A 94 -35.30 -4.94 23.78
C GLN A 94 -36.12 -6.21 24.16
N GLY A 95 -36.73 -6.35 25.33
CA GLY A 95 -36.92 -5.42 26.43
C GLY A 95 -37.49 -6.09 27.69
N GLN A 96 -37.39 -5.31 28.77
CA GLN A 96 -37.92 -5.44 30.13
C GLN A 96 -39.28 -6.16 30.30
N GLN A 97 -39.36 -6.99 31.35
CA GLN A 97 -40.49 -6.99 32.29
C GLN A 97 -39.99 -7.41 33.69
N GLY A 98 -39.75 -6.41 34.53
CA GLY A 98 -39.40 -6.57 35.94
C GLY A 98 -40.35 -5.76 36.82
N GLN A 99 -41.24 -6.47 37.51
CA GLN A 99 -41.92 -6.18 38.78
C GLN A 99 -42.43 -4.75 39.08
N GLN A 100 -43.76 -4.62 39.08
CA GLN A 100 -44.49 -3.52 39.71
C GLN A 100 -44.78 -3.88 41.18
N GLY A 101 -44.04 -3.24 42.09
CA GLY A 101 -44.31 -3.19 43.53
C GLY A 101 -45.23 -2.03 43.89
N GLN A 102 -46.11 -2.28 44.85
CA GLN A 102 -47.21 -1.47 45.34
C GLN A 102 -46.82 -0.22 46.15
N GLN A 103 -47.80 0.69 46.24
CA GLN A 103 -48.12 1.64 47.35
C GLN A 103 -47.39 2.99 47.43
N GLY A 104 -48.19 4.07 47.25
CA GLY A 104 -48.48 5.01 48.36
C GLY A 104 -48.00 6.46 48.24
N GLY A 105 -48.94 7.43 48.32
CA GLY A 105 -48.73 8.82 48.81
C GLY A 105 -48.55 9.90 47.73
N GLN A 106 -49.57 10.62 47.27
CA GLN A 106 -50.25 11.78 47.86
C GLN A 106 -49.61 13.16 47.51
N LEU A 107 -50.28 13.83 46.55
CA LEU A 107 -50.69 15.26 46.54
C LEU A 107 -49.69 16.38 46.91
N GLY A 108 -49.40 17.24 45.93
CA GLY A 108 -48.82 18.60 46.09
C GLY A 108 -48.39 19.16 44.73
N GLN A 109 -49.28 19.80 43.96
CA GLN A 109 -49.54 21.25 43.93
C GLN A 109 -48.38 22.10 43.39
N GLN A 110 -48.57 22.56 42.14
CA GLN A 110 -48.37 23.93 41.68
C GLN A 110 -46.97 24.58 41.83
N GLY A 111 -46.30 24.72 40.69
CA GLY A 111 -46.09 26.05 40.10
C GLY A 111 -44.85 26.86 40.52
N GLY A 112 -44.03 27.15 39.51
CA GLY A 112 -43.56 28.51 39.24
C GLY A 112 -42.26 28.95 39.92
N GLY A 113 -41.27 29.34 39.11
CA GLY A 113 -40.09 30.04 39.61
C GLY A 113 -38.97 30.24 38.59
N ASN A 114 -39.29 30.72 37.39
CA ASN A 114 -38.29 31.21 36.43
C ASN A 114 -37.87 32.63 36.85
N PHE A 115 -36.68 32.76 37.45
CA PHE A 115 -35.91 34.01 37.53
C PHE A 115 -34.92 33.96 36.34
N GLY A 116 -34.84 34.88 35.38
CA GLY A 116 -35.15 36.30 35.38
C GLY A 116 -33.84 37.09 35.36
N ASN A 117 -33.31 37.43 34.18
CA ASN A 117 -32.85 38.79 33.81
C ASN A 117 -32.17 38.81 32.44
N GLY A 118 -32.57 39.73 31.58
CA GLY A 118 -32.04 39.89 30.22
C GLY A 118 -32.86 40.86 29.40
N VAL A 119 -32.87 42.11 29.87
CA VAL A 119 -33.48 43.32 29.31
C VAL A 119 -33.23 43.48 27.80
N GLY A 120 -34.29 43.84 27.05
CA GLY A 120 -34.19 44.11 25.61
C GLY A 120 -35.51 44.64 25.02
N THR A 121 -35.84 45.87 25.38
CA THR A 121 -36.86 46.79 24.85
C THR A 121 -37.14 46.77 23.33
N GLY A 122 -38.41 46.96 22.95
CA GLY A 122 -38.87 47.40 21.62
C GLY A 122 -40.12 46.65 21.13
N VAL A 123 -41.33 46.95 21.62
CA VAL A 123 -42.29 47.98 21.15
C VAL A 123 -42.85 47.74 19.73
N GLY A 124 -44.16 47.46 19.68
CA GLY A 124 -45.11 47.82 18.61
C GLY A 124 -45.25 46.79 17.47
N GLY A 125 -46.44 46.33 17.05
CA GLY A 125 -47.82 46.64 17.40
C GLY A 125 -48.78 45.85 16.49
N ILE A 126 -50.03 45.69 16.95
CA ILE A 126 -51.32 45.81 16.22
C ILE A 126 -51.28 45.38 14.74
N GLY A 127 -51.95 44.32 14.25
CA GLY A 127 -53.34 43.91 14.42
C GLY A 127 -54.03 43.85 13.04
N GLY A 128 -55.00 42.94 12.85
CA GLY A 128 -56.10 43.12 11.88
C GLY A 128 -56.24 42.16 10.69
N ALA A 129 -57.42 41.51 10.64
CA ALA A 129 -58.27 41.12 9.49
C ALA A 129 -57.65 40.30 8.34
N GLY A 130 -58.21 39.16 7.89
CA GLY A 130 -59.62 38.89 7.65
C GLY A 130 -60.02 39.43 6.27
N GLY A 131 -59.87 38.64 5.20
CA GLY A 131 -60.20 39.06 3.84
C GLY A 131 -60.25 37.91 2.85
N GLN A 132 -61.41 37.75 2.23
CA GLN A 132 -61.84 36.69 1.32
C GLN A 132 -61.68 37.12 -0.15
N GLY A 133 -61.30 36.18 -1.03
CA GLY A 133 -61.69 36.17 -2.46
C GLY A 133 -60.59 36.48 -3.49
N GLY A 134 -60.54 35.66 -4.55
CA GLY A 134 -59.82 35.97 -5.80
C GLY A 134 -59.40 34.75 -6.62
N GLN A 135 -60.22 34.36 -7.60
CA GLN A 135 -59.87 33.41 -8.67
C GLN A 135 -58.98 34.08 -9.73
N GLY A 136 -58.01 33.35 -10.28
CA GLY A 136 -57.32 33.75 -11.52
C GLY A 136 -55.92 33.13 -11.64
N GLY A 137 -55.70 32.33 -12.67
CA GLY A 137 -54.47 31.55 -12.89
C GLY A 137 -53.32 32.28 -13.58
N GLN A 138 -52.37 31.43 -14.01
CA GLN A 138 -51.20 31.64 -14.89
C GLN A 138 -49.83 31.70 -14.19
N GLN A 139 -49.12 30.57 -14.36
CA GLN A 139 -47.69 30.39 -14.61
C GLN A 139 -46.67 31.10 -13.70
N GLY A 140 -45.94 30.27 -12.94
CA GLY A 140 -44.68 30.63 -12.31
C GLY A 140 -44.06 29.39 -11.65
N GLN A 141 -42.86 29.03 -12.08
CA GLN A 141 -42.09 27.87 -11.63
C GLN A 141 -41.61 27.99 -10.17
N GLN A 142 -41.21 26.84 -9.62
CA GLN A 142 -40.35 26.60 -8.45
C GLN A 142 -41.07 26.44 -7.10
N GLY A 143 -41.04 25.22 -6.57
CA GLY A 143 -41.49 24.90 -5.21
C GLY A 143 -41.38 23.41 -4.89
N GLN A 144 -40.60 23.10 -3.86
CA GLN A 144 -40.24 21.80 -3.31
C GLN A 144 -41.44 20.95 -2.86
N GLN A 145 -41.32 19.62 -3.03
CA GLN A 145 -41.93 18.51 -2.26
C GLN A 145 -41.53 17.21 -2.98
N GLY A 146 -41.13 16.12 -2.36
CA GLY A 146 -41.02 15.73 -0.97
C GLY A 146 -40.28 14.40 -0.92
N GLN A 147 -39.65 14.16 0.22
CA GLN A 147 -38.87 12.98 0.57
C GLN A 147 -39.52 11.66 0.14
N GLN A 148 -38.84 10.91 -0.71
CA GLN A 148 -38.74 9.47 -0.55
C GLN A 148 -37.30 9.19 -0.18
N GLY A 149 -37.04 9.16 1.13
CA GLY A 149 -35.85 8.56 1.68
C GLY A 149 -35.87 7.08 1.34
N GLN A 150 -35.37 6.75 0.15
CA GLN A 150 -34.98 5.40 -0.17
C GLN A 150 -33.83 5.09 0.78
N GLN A 151 -34.17 4.34 1.82
CA GLN A 151 -33.24 3.75 2.75
C GLN A 151 -32.19 3.04 1.89
N GLY A 152 -31.03 3.70 1.75
CA GLY A 152 -29.80 3.04 1.39
C GLY A 152 -29.53 2.07 2.52
N GLN A 153 -30.04 0.85 2.36
CA GLN A 153 -29.63 -0.31 3.11
C GLN A 153 -28.16 -0.55 2.74
N GLN A 154 -27.27 0.28 3.29
CA GLN A 154 -25.90 -0.10 3.55
C GLN A 154 -26.00 -1.16 4.65
N GLY A 155 -26.32 -2.38 4.22
CA GLY A 155 -25.88 -3.55 4.95
C GLY A 155 -24.38 -3.36 5.13
N GLY A 156 -23.97 -3.03 6.35
CA GLY A 156 -22.59 -3.18 6.81
C GLY A 156 -22.28 -4.66 6.72
N GLY A 157 -22.01 -5.13 5.50
CA GLY A 157 -21.53 -6.45 5.24
C GLY A 157 -20.26 -6.61 6.05
N LEU A 158 -20.16 -7.75 6.73
CA LEU A 158 -18.97 -8.23 7.41
C LEU A 158 -17.88 -8.45 6.35
N GLY A 159 -17.31 -7.35 5.85
CA GLY A 159 -16.29 -7.36 4.82
C GLY A 159 -14.99 -7.80 5.46
N THR A 160 -14.51 -8.98 5.07
CA THR A 160 -13.13 -9.37 5.37
C THR A 160 -12.23 -8.35 4.70
N THR A 161 -11.52 -7.56 5.50
CA THR A 161 -10.60 -6.55 4.98
C THR A 161 -9.18 -7.04 5.14
N THR A 162 -8.40 -6.99 4.06
CA THR A 162 -7.03 -7.53 4.04
C THR A 162 -6.00 -6.40 4.07
N ILE A 163 -5.00 -6.52 4.95
CA ILE A 163 -3.75 -5.74 4.90
C ILE A 163 -2.62 -6.62 4.37
N GLN A 164 -1.64 -5.98 3.78
CA GLN A 164 -0.46 -6.57 3.19
C GLN A 164 0.79 -5.94 3.81
N GLN A 165 1.69 -6.79 4.32
CA GLN A 165 3.02 -6.40 4.78
C GLN A 165 4.05 -6.96 3.79
N PRO A 166 4.50 -6.14 2.83
CA PRO A 166 5.55 -6.54 1.88
C PRO A 166 6.94 -6.54 2.55
N VAL A 167 7.72 -7.58 2.26
CA VAL A 167 9.14 -7.68 2.61
C VAL A 167 9.96 -7.18 1.42
N VAL A 168 10.74 -6.13 1.64
CA VAL A 168 11.58 -5.52 0.59
C VAL A 168 13.01 -6.03 0.74
N GLU A 169 13.52 -6.61 -0.32
CA GLU A 169 14.91 -7.01 -0.45
C GLU A 169 15.68 -5.99 -1.28
N GLN A 170 16.84 -5.57 -0.76
CA GLN A 170 17.75 -4.67 -1.46
C GLN A 170 19.12 -5.32 -1.63
N VAL A 171 19.64 -5.30 -2.86
CA VAL A 171 20.98 -5.78 -3.18
C VAL A 171 21.75 -4.65 -3.84
N THR A 172 22.86 -4.26 -3.22
CA THR A 172 23.78 -3.24 -3.77
C THR A 172 25.09 -3.92 -4.11
N VAL A 173 25.61 -3.64 -5.31
CA VAL A 173 26.92 -4.11 -5.75
C VAL A 173 27.78 -2.89 -6.07
N THR A 174 29.05 -2.91 -5.73
CA THR A 174 29.98 -1.83 -6.11
C THR A 174 31.23 -2.47 -6.67
N THR A 175 31.47 -2.28 -7.96
CA THR A 175 32.60 -2.89 -8.65
C THR A 175 33.27 -1.90 -9.58
N THR A 176 34.58 -2.02 -9.70
CA THR A 176 35.37 -1.30 -10.72
C THR A 176 36.19 -2.32 -11.48
N VAL A 177 36.04 -2.35 -12.80
CA VAL A 177 36.73 -3.29 -13.67
C VAL A 177 37.31 -2.61 -14.90
N SER A 178 38.34 -3.21 -15.47
CA SER A 178 38.88 -2.81 -16.77
C SER A 178 38.48 -3.86 -17.79
N VAL A 179 37.79 -3.44 -18.84
CA VAL A 179 37.24 -4.33 -19.87
C VAL A 179 37.78 -3.89 -21.23
N PRO A 180 38.27 -4.81 -22.09
CA PRO A 180 38.69 -4.47 -23.44
C PRO A 180 37.54 -3.89 -24.27
N ASP A 181 37.83 -3.05 -25.26
CA ASP A 181 36.80 -2.55 -26.19
C ASP A 181 36.13 -3.71 -26.95
N GLY A 182 34.79 -3.73 -26.97
CA GLY A 182 33.97 -4.83 -27.49
C GLY A 182 34.05 -6.15 -26.70
N GLY A 183 34.96 -6.23 -25.72
CA GLY A 183 35.10 -7.37 -24.82
C GLY A 183 33.95 -7.46 -23.83
N THR A 184 33.68 -8.65 -23.32
CA THR A 184 32.64 -8.88 -22.32
C THR A 184 33.26 -9.42 -21.04
N VAL A 185 32.95 -8.81 -19.91
CA VAL A 185 33.37 -9.30 -18.59
C VAL A 185 32.15 -9.65 -17.76
N LEU A 186 32.23 -10.79 -17.09
CA LEU A 186 31.25 -11.22 -16.10
C LEU A 186 31.67 -10.71 -14.73
N LEU A 187 30.86 -9.82 -14.18
CA LEU A 187 30.97 -9.30 -12.83
C LEU A 187 30.08 -10.16 -11.93
N GLY A 188 30.72 -10.91 -11.02
CA GLY A 188 30.02 -11.56 -9.92
C GLY A 188 29.50 -10.49 -8.95
N GLY A 189 28.20 -10.49 -8.67
CA GLY A 189 27.58 -9.56 -7.74
C GLY A 189 27.58 -10.12 -6.33
N VAL A 190 26.66 -11.04 -6.06
CA VAL A 190 26.46 -11.63 -4.72
C VAL A 190 26.00 -13.08 -4.87
N LYS A 191 26.62 -14.01 -4.15
CA LYS A 191 26.16 -15.41 -4.02
C LYS A 191 25.68 -15.66 -2.60
N ARG A 192 24.44 -16.12 -2.45
CA ARG A 192 23.83 -16.47 -1.17
C ARG A 192 23.48 -17.95 -1.15
N LEU A 193 23.80 -18.60 -0.04
CA LEU A 193 23.45 -20.00 0.22
C LEU A 193 22.50 -20.02 1.41
N ARG A 194 21.31 -20.57 1.22
CA ARG A 194 20.35 -20.87 2.30
C ARG A 194 20.32 -22.38 2.48
N GLU A 195 20.66 -22.85 3.67
CA GLU A 195 20.53 -24.26 4.04
C GLU A 195 19.35 -24.41 5.02
N GLY A 196 18.30 -25.10 4.57
CA GLY A 196 17.11 -25.42 5.35
C GLY A 196 17.10 -26.90 5.70
N ARG A 197 17.22 -27.24 6.99
CA ARG A 197 17.12 -28.62 7.46
C ARG A 197 15.76 -28.83 8.13
N SER A 198 14.86 -29.52 7.45
CA SER A 198 13.58 -29.95 8.00
C SER A 198 13.67 -31.39 8.47
N MET A 199 13.31 -31.63 9.73
CA MET A 199 13.17 -32.98 10.29
C MET A 199 11.73 -33.17 10.74
N ALA A 200 11.05 -34.16 10.17
CA ALA A 200 9.76 -34.63 10.63
C ALA A 200 9.90 -36.07 11.11
N GLY A 201 9.39 -36.40 12.29
CA GLY A 201 9.45 -37.76 12.82
C GLY A 201 8.48 -37.98 13.98
N VAL A 202 8.09 -39.22 14.21
CA VAL A 202 7.20 -39.60 15.32
C VAL A 202 7.93 -39.45 16.66
N PRO A 203 7.43 -38.66 17.63
CA PRO A 203 8.15 -38.30 18.87
C PRO A 203 8.74 -39.47 19.68
N ILE A 204 8.10 -40.64 19.64
CA ILE A 204 8.47 -41.83 20.42
C ILE A 204 9.42 -42.76 19.64
N LEU A 205 9.15 -43.01 18.35
CA LEU A 205 9.91 -43.97 17.53
C LEU A 205 11.25 -43.43 16.99
N ASN A 206 11.48 -42.11 17.03
CA ASN A 206 12.73 -41.50 16.57
C ASN A 206 13.93 -41.77 17.50
N LYS A 207 13.70 -42.20 18.75
CA LYS A 207 14.75 -42.37 19.78
C LYS A 207 15.35 -43.78 19.84
N LEU A 208 14.75 -44.77 19.19
CA LEU A 208 15.28 -46.13 19.18
C LEU A 208 16.44 -46.25 18.17
N PRO A 209 17.64 -46.66 18.59
CA PRO A 209 18.70 -47.00 17.65
C PRO A 209 18.20 -48.12 16.72
N TYR A 210 18.67 -48.14 15.47
CA TYR A 210 18.28 -49.06 14.39
C TYR A 210 16.89 -48.85 13.74
N VAL A 211 15.83 -48.58 14.50
CA VAL A 211 14.46 -48.41 13.94
C VAL A 211 14.17 -46.96 13.51
N SER A 212 14.92 -45.98 14.04
CA SER A 212 14.72 -44.55 13.76
C SER A 212 14.75 -44.16 12.28
N ARG A 213 15.43 -44.92 11.41
CA ARG A 213 15.51 -44.62 9.96
C ARG A 213 14.19 -44.87 9.21
N LEU A 214 13.33 -45.76 9.72
CA LEU A 214 12.05 -46.09 9.09
C LEU A 214 10.93 -45.08 9.42
N PHE A 215 11.11 -44.26 10.47
CA PHE A 215 10.07 -43.36 11.01
C PHE A 215 10.48 -41.88 11.10
N LYS A 216 11.61 -41.51 10.50
CA LYS A 216 12.03 -40.11 10.36
C LYS A 216 12.14 -39.73 8.88
N ASN A 217 11.47 -38.64 8.51
CA ASN A 217 11.62 -37.97 7.23
C ASN A 217 12.57 -36.77 7.44
N THR A 218 13.72 -36.78 6.76
CA THR A 218 14.68 -35.67 6.81
C THR A 218 14.75 -35.04 5.43
N GLY A 219 14.34 -33.78 5.32
CA GLY A 219 14.54 -32.95 4.14
C GLY A 219 15.72 -32.01 4.36
N VAL A 220 16.78 -32.17 3.56
CA VAL A 220 17.88 -31.20 3.49
C VAL A 220 17.67 -30.38 2.22
N GLY A 221 17.21 -29.14 2.35
CA GLY A 221 17.07 -28.17 1.27
C GLY A 221 18.29 -27.26 1.22
N ARG A 222 18.92 -27.12 0.05
CA ARG A 222 19.94 -26.10 -0.22
C ARG A 222 19.47 -25.25 -1.37
N GLU A 223 19.31 -23.96 -1.12
CA GLU A 223 18.96 -22.97 -2.13
C GLU A 223 20.15 -22.03 -2.33
N THR A 224 20.60 -21.87 -3.58
CA THR A 224 21.69 -20.98 -3.93
C THR A 224 21.15 -19.89 -4.84
N GLU A 225 21.17 -18.65 -4.36
CA GLU A 225 20.85 -17.48 -5.16
C GLU A 225 22.17 -16.84 -5.63
N SER A 226 22.28 -16.51 -6.91
CA SER A 226 23.46 -15.86 -7.46
C SER A 226 23.05 -14.70 -8.35
N LEU A 227 23.52 -13.50 -8.01
CA LEU A 227 23.38 -12.31 -8.83
C LEU A 227 24.65 -12.12 -9.66
N MET A 228 24.48 -12.08 -10.98
CA MET A 228 25.55 -11.91 -11.95
C MET A 228 25.22 -10.74 -12.87
N MET A 229 26.25 -9.97 -13.24
CA MET A 229 26.14 -8.84 -14.14
C MET A 229 27.17 -8.99 -15.25
N MET A 230 26.73 -8.91 -16.50
CA MET A 230 27.60 -8.91 -17.65
C MET A 230 27.70 -7.49 -18.20
N VAL A 231 28.92 -7.05 -18.55
CA VAL A 231 29.15 -5.73 -19.12
C VAL A 231 30.01 -5.83 -20.37
N THR A 232 29.60 -5.13 -21.42
CA THR A 232 30.26 -5.06 -22.72
C THR A 232 30.38 -3.59 -23.13
N PRO A 233 31.53 -2.92 -22.90
CA PRO A 233 31.73 -1.57 -23.41
C PRO A 233 31.97 -1.57 -24.92
N ARG A 234 31.61 -0.47 -25.57
CA ARG A 234 31.98 -0.14 -26.94
C ARG A 234 32.40 1.32 -27.00
N ILE A 235 33.62 1.59 -27.50
CA ILE A 235 34.11 2.94 -27.74
C ILE A 235 33.56 3.44 -29.07
N ILE A 236 33.03 4.67 -29.07
CA ILE A 236 32.53 5.35 -30.27
C ILE A 236 33.32 6.64 -30.43
N ILE A 237 33.86 6.86 -31.64
CA ILE A 237 34.59 8.07 -32.01
C ILE A 237 33.72 8.79 -33.04
N GLN A 238 33.36 10.05 -32.75
CA GLN A 238 32.38 10.78 -33.56
C GLN A 238 32.93 11.09 -34.96
N GLU A 239 34.22 11.42 -35.06
CA GLU A 239 34.86 11.74 -36.34
C GLU A 239 34.89 10.53 -37.30
N GLU A 240 35.11 9.33 -36.77
CA GLU A 240 35.22 8.10 -37.56
C GLU A 240 33.83 7.54 -37.94
N GLU A 241 32.81 7.74 -37.08
CA GLU A 241 31.42 7.43 -37.43
C GLU A 241 30.84 8.41 -38.46
N GLU A 242 31.24 9.69 -38.45
CA GLU A 242 30.85 10.65 -39.50
C GLU A 242 31.43 10.26 -40.86
N GLU A 243 32.69 9.83 -40.94
CA GLU A 243 33.30 9.33 -42.20
C GLU A 243 32.61 8.03 -42.68
N ALA A 244 32.28 7.12 -41.76
CA ALA A 244 31.57 5.88 -42.09
C ALA A 244 30.11 6.10 -42.53
N LEU A 245 29.45 7.16 -42.04
CA LEU A 245 28.07 7.52 -42.39
C LEU A 245 27.97 8.45 -43.60
N LEU A 246 28.97 9.31 -43.84
CA LEU A 246 28.96 10.33 -44.90
C LEU A 246 29.73 9.92 -46.15
N GLY A 247 30.52 8.84 -46.12
CA GLY A 247 31.00 8.15 -47.32
C GLY A 247 31.74 9.03 -48.32
N TYR A 248 32.75 9.77 -47.87
CA TYR A 248 33.75 10.42 -48.73
C TYR A 248 35.15 9.97 -48.37
#